data_AF-A0A834F0Z7-F1
#
_entry.id   AF-A0A834F0Z7-F1
#
_cell.length_a   1.000
_cell.length_b   1.000
_cell.length_c   1.000
_cell.angle_alpha   90.00
_cell.angle_beta   90.00
_cell.angle_gamma   90.00
#
_symmetry.space_group_name_H-M   'P 1'
#
loop_
_entity.id
_entity.type
_entity.pdbx_description
1 polymer ?
#
loop_
_entity_poly.entity_id
_entity_poly.type
_entity_poly.pdbx_seq_one_letter_code
_entity_poly.pdbx_strand_id
1 'polypeptide(L)'
;MDYGTISKKTLEAVLKFKYSGGPGKVEGYYRELSLGVHVNVEPSLFFTRVSTLPATSTRQCHLLLDIFNPTEHELTVSAKNNQDLVLHASECQRMAIQVDRFDFESLPQAEQQTLHFSSPKQLQEERQLAHGCQISSKLGICWSIISFCFLL
;
A
#
# COMPACT_ATOMS: atom_id res chain seq x y z
N MET A 1 6.25 -6.72 -21.06
CA MET A 1 5.94 -5.62 -20.13
C MET A 1 6.49 -6.02 -18.79
N ASP A 2 7.50 -5.30 -18.32
CA ASP A 2 8.19 -5.59 -17.07
C ASP A 2 7.35 -5.00 -15.94
N TYR A 3 6.53 -5.84 -15.30
CA TYR A 3 5.95 -5.46 -14.02
C TYR A 3 7.11 -5.52 -13.03
N GLY A 4 7.67 -4.35 -12.67
CA GLY A 4 8.68 -4.27 -11.62
C GLY A 4 8.25 -5.15 -10.46
N THR A 5 9.08 -6.15 -10.13
CA THR A 5 8.73 -7.30 -9.28
C THR A 5 8.04 -6.82 -8.00
N ILE A 6 6.71 -6.89 -7.96
CA ILE A 6 5.99 -6.70 -6.72
C ILE A 6 6.33 -7.91 -5.88
N SER A 7 7.11 -7.69 -4.82
CA SER A 7 7.39 -8.67 -3.80
C SER A 7 6.04 -9.24 -3.32
N LYS A 8 5.77 -10.50 -3.66
CA LYS A 8 4.71 -11.26 -3.00
C LYS A 8 5.08 -11.30 -1.53
N LYS A 9 4.28 -10.64 -0.70
CA LYS A 9 4.51 -10.61 0.73
C LYS A 9 3.75 -11.78 1.33
N THR A 10 4.47 -12.72 1.91
CA THR A 10 3.89 -13.78 2.72
C THR A 10 4.09 -13.43 4.18
N LEU A 11 3.04 -13.62 4.99
CA LEU A 11 3.13 -13.54 6.44
C LEU A 11 3.00 -14.96 6.99
N GLU A 12 4.00 -15.38 7.75
CA GLU A 12 4.02 -16.68 8.41
C GLU A 12 4.07 -16.49 9.92
N ALA A 13 3.23 -17.24 10.63
CA ALA A 13 3.21 -17.24 12.08
C ALA A 13 2.95 -18.65 12.61
N VAL A 14 3.47 -18.93 13.80
CA VAL A 14 3.14 -20.17 14.53
C VAL A 14 2.51 -19.78 15.86
N LEU A 15 1.24 -20.12 16.02
CA LEU A 15 0.54 -19.95 17.29
C LEU A 15 0.76 -21.21 18.13
N LYS A 16 1.30 -21.03 19.34
CA LYS A 16 1.50 -22.11 20.31
C LYS A 16 0.46 -21.99 21.42
N PHE A 17 -0.32 -23.04 21.60
CA PHE A 17 -1.31 -23.14 22.66
C PHE A 17 -0.83 -24.13 23.70
N LYS A 18 -0.84 -23.70 24.96
CA LYS A 18 -0.71 -24.61 26.11
C LYS A 18 -2.03 -24.60 26.85
N TYR A 19 -2.56 -25.79 27.10
CA TYR A 19 -3.79 -25.93 27.87
C TYR A 19 -3.68 -27.08 28.85
N SER A 20 -4.28 -26.89 30.02
CA SER A 20 -4.35 -27.88 31.09
C SER A 20 -5.74 -27.83 31.74
N GLY A 21 -6.19 -28.96 32.27
CA GLY A 21 -7.49 -29.05 32.93
C GLY A 21 -7.61 -30.28 33.82
N GLY A 22 -8.58 -30.25 34.74
CA GLY A 22 -8.88 -31.36 35.63
C GLY A 22 -7.71 -31.79 36.53
N PRO A 23 -7.66 -33.07 36.94
CA PRO A 23 -6.58 -33.62 37.77
C PRO A 23 -5.19 -33.40 37.17
N GLY A 24 -5.06 -33.49 35.84
CA GLY A 24 -3.78 -33.25 35.15
C GLY A 24 -3.21 -31.84 35.36
N LYS A 25 -4.06 -30.80 35.50
CA LYS A 25 -3.60 -29.45 35.84
C LYS A 25 -3.02 -29.37 37.25
N VAL A 26 -3.64 -30.06 38.21
CA VAL A 26 -3.18 -30.10 39.61
C VAL A 26 -1.84 -30.82 39.70
N GLU A 27 -1.65 -31.86 38.89
CA GLU A 27 -0.39 -32.62 38.77
C GLU A 27 0.67 -31.94 37.87
N GLY A 28 0.38 -30.76 37.30
CA GLY A 28 1.32 -29.99 36.49
C GLY A 28 1.43 -30.44 35.02
N TYR A 29 0.62 -31.38 34.57
CA TYR A 29 0.54 -31.78 33.17
C TYR A 29 -0.20 -30.74 32.33
N TYR A 30 0.31 -30.51 31.13
CA TYR A 30 -0.33 -29.70 30.09
C TYR A 30 -0.20 -30.38 28.74
N ARG A 31 -1.04 -29.97 27.80
CA ARG A 31 -0.90 -30.30 26.38
C ARG A 31 -0.44 -29.07 25.62
N GLU A 32 0.38 -29.31 24.61
CA GLU A 32 0.88 -28.29 23.72
C GLU A 32 0.38 -28.58 22.29
N LEU A 33 -0.11 -27.54 21.63
CA LEU A 33 -0.56 -27.54 20.24
C LEU A 33 0.17 -26.41 19.52
N SER A 34 0.64 -26.66 18.31
CA SER A 34 1.19 -25.62 17.43
C SER A 34 0.34 -25.53 16.15
N LEU A 35 -0.05 -24.32 15.78
CA LEU A 35 -0.79 -24.01 14.56
C LEU A 35 0.07 -23.09 13.69
N GLY A 36 0.42 -23.55 12.50
CA GLY A 36 1.04 -22.72 11.47
C GLY A 36 -0.02 -21.91 10.73
N VAL A 37 0.23 -20.62 10.54
CA VAL A 37 -0.60 -19.69 9.77
C VAL A 37 0.26 -19.14 8.64
N HIS A 38 -0.19 -19.31 7.40
CA HIS A 38 0.46 -18.77 6.20
C HIS A 38 -0.55 -17.90 5.46
N VAL A 39 -0.20 -16.62 5.27
CA VAL A 39 -1.05 -15.64 4.59
C VAL A 39 -0.31 -15.11 3.38
N ASN A 40 -0.91 -15.25 2.19
CA ASN A 40 -0.43 -14.62 0.97
C ASN A 40 -1.08 -13.24 0.81
N VAL A 41 -0.26 -12.19 0.67
CA VAL A 41 -0.72 -10.81 0.48
C VAL A 41 -0.56 -10.43 -0.98
N GLU A 42 -1.68 -10.14 -1.63
CA GLU A 42 -1.74 -9.67 -3.02
C GLU A 42 -2.20 -8.21 -3.07
N PRO A 43 -1.63 -7.39 -3.99
CA PRO A 43 -2.04 -6.01 -4.15
C PRO A 43 -3.49 -5.92 -4.65
N SER A 44 -4.28 -5.03 -4.05
CA SER A 44 -5.67 -4.80 -4.44
C SER A 44 -5.85 -3.76 -5.55
N LEU A 45 -4.78 -3.05 -5.92
CA LEU A 45 -4.82 -1.95 -6.87
C LEU A 45 -3.45 -1.77 -7.52
N PHE A 46 -3.43 -1.58 -8.83
CA PHE A 46 -2.22 -1.34 -9.61
C PHE A 46 -2.28 -0.01 -10.35
N PHE A 47 -1.22 0.78 -10.26
CA PHE A 47 -0.97 1.87 -11.18
C PHE A 47 -0.12 1.36 -12.34
N THR A 48 -0.73 1.17 -13.50
CA THR A 48 -0.07 0.55 -14.67
C THR A 48 0.67 1.57 -15.52
N ARG A 49 0.23 2.85 -15.49
CA ARG A 49 0.88 3.96 -16.18
C ARG A 49 0.60 5.27 -15.45
N VAL A 50 1.60 6.15 -15.47
CA VAL A 50 1.52 7.51 -14.94
C VAL A 50 1.99 8.48 -16.02
N SER A 51 1.21 9.53 -16.29
CA SER A 51 1.61 10.62 -17.18
C SER A 51 1.00 11.95 -16.75
N THR A 52 1.37 13.06 -17.39
CA THR A 52 0.82 14.38 -17.08
C THR A 52 0.31 15.07 -18.33
N LEU A 53 -0.74 15.88 -18.17
CA LEU A 53 -1.21 16.84 -19.17
C LEU A 53 -1.12 18.26 -18.62
N PRO A 54 -0.77 19.25 -19.45
CA PRO A 54 -0.82 20.65 -19.03
C PRO A 54 -2.24 21.04 -18.61
N ALA A 55 -2.34 21.89 -17.59
CA ALA A 55 -3.59 22.56 -17.21
C ALA A 55 -3.57 24.01 -17.74
N THR A 56 -4.72 24.67 -17.71
CA THR A 56 -4.86 26.08 -18.10
C THR A 56 -3.97 27.01 -17.27
N SER A 57 -3.74 26.68 -15.99
CA SER A 57 -2.82 27.39 -15.12
C SER A 57 -1.39 26.85 -15.28
N THR A 58 -0.41 27.74 -15.37
CA THR A 58 1.02 27.40 -15.40
C THR A 58 1.51 26.74 -14.09
N ARG A 59 0.75 26.91 -13.00
CA ARG A 59 1.06 26.30 -11.70
C ARG A 59 0.43 24.93 -11.51
N GLN A 60 -0.35 24.44 -12.48
CA GLN A 60 -1.08 23.18 -12.34
C GLN A 60 -0.82 22.23 -13.53
N CYS A 61 -1.10 20.96 -13.30
CA CYS A 61 -1.18 19.93 -14.34
C CYS A 61 -2.25 18.89 -13.96
N HIS A 62 -2.68 18.11 -14.94
CA HIS A 62 -3.49 16.92 -14.71
C HIS A 62 -2.56 15.71 -14.65
N LEU A 63 -2.49 15.06 -13.50
CA LEU A 63 -1.85 13.77 -13.33
C LEU A 63 -2.80 12.68 -13.81
N LEU A 64 -2.38 11.93 -14.82
CA LEU A 64 -3.13 10.81 -15.38
C LEU A 64 -2.59 9.51 -14.79
N LEU A 65 -3.48 8.72 -14.19
CA LEU A 65 -3.19 7.44 -13.57
C LEU A 65 -4.04 6.36 -14.24
N ASP A 66 -3.41 5.38 -14.86
CA ASP A 66 -4.11 4.18 -15.33
C ASP A 66 -4.17 3.18 -14.18
N ILE A 67 -5.37 3.01 -13.64
CA ILE A 67 -5.64 2.25 -12.43
C ILE A 67 -6.31 0.94 -12.83
N PHE A 68 -5.69 -0.17 -12.44
CA PHE A 68 -6.19 -1.51 -12.68
C PHE A 68 -6.64 -2.16 -11.36
N ASN A 69 -7.85 -2.71 -11.36
CA ASN A 69 -8.40 -3.53 -10.29
C ASN A 69 -8.12 -5.02 -10.59
N PRO A 70 -7.10 -5.63 -9.95
CA PRO A 70 -6.78 -7.05 -10.13
C PRO A 70 -7.74 -7.99 -9.38
N THR A 71 -8.60 -7.43 -8.51
CA THR A 71 -9.43 -8.23 -7.62
C THR A 71 -10.69 -8.71 -8.32
N GLU A 72 -11.36 -9.69 -7.73
CA GLU A 72 -12.66 -10.20 -8.20
C GLU A 72 -13.85 -9.35 -7.72
N HIS A 73 -13.58 -8.30 -6.94
CA HIS A 73 -14.60 -7.47 -6.31
C HIS A 73 -14.55 -6.05 -6.86
N GLU A 74 -15.65 -5.33 -6.71
CA GLU A 74 -15.70 -3.90 -7.02
C GLU A 74 -14.82 -3.11 -6.04
N LEU A 75 -14.08 -2.15 -6.59
CA LEU A 75 -13.15 -1.30 -5.87
C LEU A 75 -13.45 0.17 -6.21
N THR A 76 -13.62 0.98 -5.17
CA THR A 76 -13.77 2.44 -5.31
C THR A 76 -12.44 3.12 -5.01
N VAL A 77 -12.00 3.99 -5.91
CA VAL A 77 -10.81 4.83 -5.76
C VAL A 77 -11.26 6.28 -5.63
N SER A 78 -10.76 6.96 -4.61
CA SER A 78 -10.98 8.39 -4.44
C SER A 78 -9.65 9.13 -4.39
N ALA A 79 -9.67 10.40 -4.79
CA ALA A 79 -8.53 11.30 -4.69
C ALA A 79 -9.00 12.68 -4.28
N LYS A 80 -8.09 13.47 -3.70
CA LYS A 80 -8.43 14.80 -3.19
C LYS A 80 -9.01 15.68 -4.32
N ASN A 81 -10.18 16.26 -4.07
CA ASN A 81 -10.89 17.17 -4.98
C ASN A 81 -11.32 16.53 -6.33
N ASN A 82 -11.41 15.21 -6.39
CA ASN A 82 -11.82 14.47 -7.58
C ASN A 82 -13.09 13.65 -7.32
N GLN A 83 -13.81 13.29 -8.38
CA GLN A 83 -14.90 12.32 -8.27
C GLN A 83 -14.34 10.92 -8.04
N ASP A 84 -15.10 10.12 -7.29
CA ASP A 84 -14.78 8.72 -7.03
C ASP A 84 -14.84 7.92 -8.34
N LEU A 85 -13.85 7.06 -8.53
CA LEU A 85 -13.73 6.14 -9.65
C LEU A 85 -14.10 4.73 -9.17
N VAL A 86 -15.20 4.20 -9.68
CA VAL A 86 -15.61 2.81 -9.42
C VAL A 86 -14.99 1.91 -10.49
N LEU A 87 -14.27 0.88 -10.06
CA LEU A 87 -13.63 -0.12 -10.91
C LEU A 87 -14.24 -1.49 -10.65
N HIS A 88 -14.78 -2.11 -11.69
CA HIS A 88 -15.22 -3.50 -11.65
C HIS A 88 -14.02 -4.47 -11.62
N ALA A 89 -14.31 -5.74 -11.39
CA ALA A 89 -13.30 -6.80 -11.35
C ALA A 89 -12.51 -6.85 -12.67
N SER A 90 -11.18 -6.92 -12.57
CA SER A 90 -10.27 -6.92 -13.73
C SER A 90 -10.40 -5.71 -14.66
N GLU A 91 -10.95 -4.59 -14.18
CA GLU A 91 -11.11 -3.38 -14.97
C GLU A 91 -9.88 -2.46 -14.85
N CYS A 92 -9.53 -1.81 -15.97
CA CYS A 92 -8.53 -0.74 -16.00
C CYS A 92 -9.16 0.55 -16.52
N GLN A 93 -9.13 1.62 -15.72
CA GLN A 93 -9.60 2.94 -16.13
C GLN A 93 -8.59 4.03 -15.81
N ARG A 94 -8.70 5.15 -16.52
CA ARG A 94 -7.83 6.32 -16.35
C ARG A 94 -8.47 7.36 -15.45
N MET A 95 -7.80 7.66 -14.34
CA MET A 95 -8.12 8.77 -13.46
C MET A 95 -7.27 9.99 -13.80
N ALA A 96 -7.88 11.17 -13.87
CA ALA A 96 -7.18 12.45 -14.07
C ALA A 96 -7.33 13.33 -12.84
N ILE A 97 -6.25 13.59 -12.11
CA ILE A 97 -6.25 14.39 -10.88
C ILE A 97 -5.57 15.73 -11.17
N GLN A 98 -6.26 16.83 -10.91
CA GLN A 98 -5.64 18.16 -11.03
C GLN A 98 -4.79 18.45 -9.80
N VAL A 99 -3.51 18.74 -10.03
CA VAL A 99 -2.53 18.99 -8.97
C VAL A 99 -1.74 20.25 -9.26
N ASP A 100 -1.31 20.92 -8.19
CA ASP A 100 -0.28 21.95 -8.32
C ASP A 100 1.04 21.29 -8.72
N ARG A 101 1.80 21.93 -9.61
CA ARG A 101 3.16 21.50 -9.93
C ARG A 101 3.99 21.62 -8.66
N PHE A 102 4.56 20.50 -8.23
CA PHE A 102 5.47 20.44 -7.10
C PHE A 102 6.91 20.34 -7.63
N ASP A 103 7.77 21.23 -7.15
CA ASP A 103 9.21 21.13 -7.39
C ASP A 103 9.82 20.19 -6.34
N PHE A 104 10.27 19.02 -6.78
CA PHE A 104 10.97 18.05 -5.93
C PHE A 104 12.24 18.62 -5.28
N GLU A 105 12.81 19.67 -5.87
CA GLU A 105 14.02 20.38 -5.41
C GLU A 105 13.76 21.28 -4.19
N SER A 106 12.51 21.53 -3.79
CA SER A 106 12.16 22.41 -2.67
C SER A 106 12.20 21.74 -1.30
N LEU A 107 12.58 20.46 -1.25
CA LEU A 107 12.58 19.69 -0.01
C LEU A 107 13.84 19.99 0.80
N PRO A 108 13.73 20.18 2.13
CA PRO A 108 14.91 20.27 2.96
C PRO A 108 15.70 18.98 2.77
N GLN A 109 16.92 19.08 2.24
CA GLN A 109 17.91 18.02 2.37
C GLN A 109 17.91 17.70 3.86
N ALA A 110 17.51 16.47 4.23
CA ALA A 110 17.52 16.05 5.62
C ALA A 110 18.85 16.49 6.22
N GLU A 111 18.80 17.44 7.15
CA GLU A 111 19.99 17.98 7.78
C GLU A 111 20.75 16.79 8.33
N GLN A 112 22.04 16.72 7.99
CA GLN A 112 22.94 15.64 8.37
C GLN A 112 23.07 15.59 9.90
N GLN A 113 22.08 15.05 10.58
CA GLN A 113 22.04 14.93 12.02
C GLN A 113 21.47 13.56 12.37
N THR A 114 22.20 12.50 12.00
CA THR A 114 22.62 11.51 12.99
C THR A 114 23.66 10.56 12.39
N LEU A 115 24.70 10.32 13.18
CA LEU A 115 25.79 9.38 12.94
C LEU A 115 25.24 7.95 12.79
N HIS A 116 25.06 7.48 11.55
CA HIS A 116 24.97 6.04 11.27
C HIS A 116 25.48 5.76 9.85
N PHE A 117 26.37 4.77 9.70
CA PHE A 117 26.91 4.35 8.41
C PHE A 117 25.83 3.63 7.59
N SER A 118 24.90 4.39 7.00
CA SER A 118 23.94 3.85 6.02
C SER A 118 24.63 3.68 4.67
N SER A 119 24.48 2.51 4.02
CA SER A 119 25.05 2.35 2.68
C SER A 119 24.39 3.36 1.71
N PRO A 120 25.10 3.81 0.65
CA PRO A 120 24.53 4.75 -0.33
C PRO A 120 23.19 4.29 -0.94
N LYS A 121 23.00 2.97 -1.05
CA LYS A 121 21.75 2.36 -1.54
C LYS A 121 20.58 2.57 -0.57
N GLN A 122 20.80 2.31 0.72
CA GLN A 122 19.78 2.48 1.75
C GLN A 122 19.33 3.94 1.88
N LEU A 123 20.29 4.87 1.78
CA LEU A 123 19.99 6.30 1.84
C LEU A 123 19.19 6.77 0.62
N GLN A 124 19.43 6.18 -0.56
CA GLN A 124 18.64 6.43 -1.76
C GLN A 124 17.22 5.84 -1.66
N GLU A 125 17.08 4.63 -1.11
CA GLU A 125 15.78 4.01 -0.85
C GLU A 125 14.95 4.83 0.15
N GLU A 126 15.57 5.32 1.23
CA GLU A 126 14.92 6.17 2.22
C GLU A 126 14.43 7.49 1.61
N ARG A 127 15.23 8.12 0.74
CA ARG A 127 14.80 9.28 -0.05
C ARG A 127 13.60 8.94 -0.92
N GLN A 128 13.64 7.84 -1.67
CA GLN A 128 12.53 7.42 -2.53
C GLN A 128 11.25 7.16 -1.73
N LEU A 129 11.36 6.55 -0.55
CA LEU A 129 10.23 6.33 0.36
C LEU A 129 9.66 7.67 0.86
N ALA A 130 10.51 8.58 1.31
CA ALA A 130 10.08 9.92 1.75
C ALA A 130 9.36 10.69 0.62
N HIS A 131 9.90 10.65 -0.60
CA HIS A 131 9.25 11.23 -1.77
C HIS A 131 7.90 10.56 -2.06
N GLY A 132 7.82 9.23 -1.98
CA GLY A 132 6.58 8.49 -2.15
C GLY A 132 5.51 8.86 -1.13
N CYS A 133 5.89 9.00 0.15
CA CYS A 133 5.00 9.44 1.22
C CYS A 133 4.47 10.86 0.98
N GLN A 134 5.32 11.78 0.51
CA GLN A 134 4.90 13.14 0.21
C GLN A 134 3.94 13.21 -0.98
N ILE A 135 4.24 12.49 -2.06
CA ILE A 135 3.33 12.38 -3.22
C ILE A 135 1.99 11.82 -2.76
N SER A 136 1.99 10.73 -1.98
CA SER A 136 0.77 10.12 -1.43
C SER A 136 -0.03 11.12 -0.59
N SER A 137 0.63 11.87 0.30
CA SER A 137 -0.02 12.88 1.15
C SER A 137 -0.64 14.04 0.34
N LYS A 138 0.00 14.42 -0.77
CA LYS A 138 -0.46 15.54 -1.62
C LYS A 138 -1.63 15.12 -2.49
N LEU A 139 -1.58 13.92 -3.06
CA LEU A 139 -2.63 13.38 -3.94
C LEU A 139 -3.86 12.90 -3.15
N GLY A 140 -3.65 12.41 -1.93
CA GLY A 140 -4.74 11.92 -1.07
C GLY A 140 -5.51 10.77 -1.71
N ILE A 141 -4.82 9.90 -2.46
CA ILE A 141 -5.45 8.75 -3.11
C ILE A 141 -5.72 7.68 -2.06
N CYS A 142 -6.96 7.23 -1.96
CA CYS A 142 -7.32 6.06 -1.16
C CYS A 142 -8.31 5.17 -1.92
N TRP A 143 -8.36 3.89 -1.55
CA TRP A 143 -9.26 2.94 -2.16
C TRP A 143 -9.88 2.01 -1.13
N SER A 144 -11.07 1.52 -1.46
CA SER A 144 -11.80 0.53 -0.67
C SER A 144 -12.40 -0.52 -1.56
N ILE A 145 -12.22 -1.79 -1.18
CA ILE A 145 -13.01 -2.90 -1.71
C ILE A 145 -14.32 -2.94 -0.92
N ILE A 146 -15.46 -3.10 -1.59
CA ILE A 146 -16.73 -3.30 -0.88
C ILE A 146 -16.57 -4.56 -0.01
N SER A 147 -16.60 -4.37 1.31
CA SER A 147 -16.45 -5.46 2.25
C SER A 147 -17.69 -6.33 2.21
N PHE A 148 -17.57 -7.56 1.72
CA PHE A 148 -18.59 -8.57 1.93
C PHE A 148 -18.63 -8.88 3.43
N CYS A 149 -19.63 -8.33 4.13
CA CYS A 149 -20.06 -8.88 5.41
C CYS A 149 -20.61 -10.28 5.14
N PHE A 150 -19.79 -11.31 5.33
CA PHE A 150 -20.32 -12.63 5.63
C PHE A 150 -20.93 -12.53 7.04
N LEU A 151 -22.23 -12.25 7.10
CA LEU A 151 -23.04 -12.58 8.27
C LEU A 151 -23.04 -14.11 8.37
N LEU A 152 -22.23 -14.63 9.29
CA LEU A 152 -22.40 -15.98 9.85
C LEU A 152 -23.35 -15.91 11.04
#